data_AF-A0ABC8KN72-F1
#
_entry.id   AF-A0ABC8KN72-F1
#
_cell.length_a   1.000
_cell.length_b   1.000
_cell.length_c   1.000
_cell.angle_alpha   90.00
_cell.angle_beta   90.00
_cell.angle_gamma   90.00
#
_symmetry.space_group_name_H-M   'P 1'
#
loop_
_entity.id
_entity.type
_entity.pdbx_description
1 polymer ?
#
loop_
_entity_poly.entity_id
_entity_poly.type
_entity_poly.pdbx_seq_one_letter_code
_entity_poly.pdbx_strand_id
1 'polypeptide(L)'
;MISTSWGAPAAFTKGFDLKDVSDGLYGKHLHVYSWPEEELKQILDLGDNGLLPLEIRFLHDPTKATGFTGCALSSTIVRFFKNEDETWSHEMPGLITDFLISLDDRFLYFSNWLHRYIRQYNIEDPKTPILTGQLHVGGLVQKGSHILAIGEEDETFQFDVPNIKDQRLRGGPQMFQLSLDWKRLYVTNSLVSVWDK
;
A
#
# COMPACT_ATOMS: atom_id res chain seq x y z
N MET A 1 8.29 7.47 17.89
CA MET A 1 8.62 7.02 16.53
C MET A 1 7.92 5.70 16.27
N ILE A 2 7.59 5.37 15.01
CA ILE A 2 7.22 3.99 14.62
C ILE A 2 8.14 3.54 13.48
N SER A 3 8.57 2.28 13.51
CA SER A 3 9.25 1.62 12.38
C SER A 3 8.51 0.36 11.92
N THR A 4 8.68 0.01 10.65
CA THR A 4 8.10 -1.18 10.01
C THR A 4 9.08 -2.35 9.99
N SER A 5 8.70 -3.48 9.40
CA SER A 5 9.50 -4.70 9.34
C SER A 5 9.43 -5.37 7.96
N TRP A 6 10.53 -5.37 7.21
CA TRP A 6 10.66 -6.16 5.98
C TRP A 6 11.08 -7.61 6.31
N GLY A 7 11.85 -8.28 5.44
CA GLY A 7 12.54 -9.53 5.75
C GLY A 7 14.02 -9.31 6.09
N ALA A 8 14.70 -10.36 6.55
CA ALA A 8 16.17 -10.34 6.60
C ALA A 8 16.75 -10.35 5.17
N PRO A 9 17.91 -9.74 4.89
CA PRO A 9 18.50 -9.69 3.54
C PRO A 9 18.62 -11.06 2.85
N ALA A 10 18.86 -12.13 3.60
CA ALA A 10 18.95 -13.49 3.08
C ALA A 10 17.65 -14.01 2.41
N ALA A 11 16.49 -13.47 2.79
CA ALA A 11 15.16 -13.90 2.34
C ALA A 11 14.63 -13.14 1.09
N PHE A 12 15.20 -11.96 0.76
CA PHE A 12 14.72 -11.17 -0.39
C PHE A 12 15.78 -10.89 -1.46
N THR A 13 17.09 -10.97 -1.14
CA THR A 13 18.17 -10.65 -2.09
C THR A 13 18.28 -11.62 -3.28
N LYS A 14 17.64 -12.80 -3.19
CA LYS A 14 17.61 -13.82 -4.24
C LYS A 14 16.35 -13.75 -5.13
N GLY A 15 15.45 -12.82 -4.85
CA GLY A 15 14.10 -12.78 -5.42
C GLY A 15 13.04 -13.07 -4.36
N PHE A 16 11.78 -13.07 -4.78
CA PHE A 16 10.65 -13.40 -3.93
C PHE A 16 10.30 -14.89 -4.04
N ASP A 17 10.19 -15.58 -2.90
CA ASP A 17 9.71 -16.96 -2.81
C ASP A 17 8.49 -17.00 -1.87
N LEU A 18 7.42 -17.68 -2.31
CA LEU A 18 6.23 -17.93 -1.48
C LEU A 18 6.55 -18.82 -0.28
N LYS A 19 7.55 -19.69 -0.38
CA LYS A 19 8.01 -20.53 0.73
C LYS A 19 8.58 -19.68 1.86
N ASP A 20 9.33 -18.64 1.55
CA ASP A 20 9.90 -17.72 2.55
C ASP A 20 8.80 -16.94 3.31
N VAL A 21 7.62 -16.77 2.70
CA VAL A 21 6.42 -16.24 3.39
C VAL A 21 5.89 -17.26 4.39
N SER A 22 5.69 -18.52 3.98
CA SER A 22 5.21 -19.58 4.88
C SER A 22 6.20 -19.95 5.99
N ASP A 23 7.50 -19.79 5.75
CA ASP A 23 8.57 -19.99 6.73
C ASP A 23 8.69 -18.79 7.71
N GLY A 24 7.90 -17.73 7.53
CA GLY A 24 7.88 -16.56 8.43
C GLY A 24 9.08 -15.63 8.28
N LEU A 25 9.80 -15.65 7.16
CA LEU A 25 11.01 -14.84 6.94
C LEU A 25 10.72 -13.37 6.60
N TYR A 26 9.44 -13.05 6.40
CA TYR A 26 8.94 -11.70 6.15
C TYR A 26 8.18 -11.18 7.38
N GLY A 27 8.53 -9.96 7.80
CA GLY A 27 7.96 -9.33 8.98
C GLY A 27 6.49 -8.94 8.82
N LYS A 28 5.81 -8.81 9.95
CA LYS A 28 4.41 -8.41 10.09
C LYS A 28 4.18 -7.49 11.30
N HIS A 29 5.19 -6.70 11.66
CA HIS A 29 5.20 -5.96 12.92
C HIS A 29 5.43 -4.46 12.72
N LEU A 30 4.71 -3.65 13.50
CA LEU A 30 5.08 -2.26 13.77
C LEU A 30 5.73 -2.16 15.13
N HIS A 31 6.81 -1.39 15.22
CA HIS A 31 7.57 -1.17 16.45
C HIS A 31 7.36 0.27 16.91
N VAL A 32 6.70 0.45 18.05
CA VAL A 32 6.36 1.75 18.62
C VAL A 32 7.42 2.14 19.65
N TYR A 33 8.15 3.21 19.38
CA TYR A 33 9.23 3.71 20.23
C TYR A 33 8.89 5.03 20.90
N SER A 34 9.24 5.13 22.18
CA SER A 34 9.50 6.40 22.84
C SER A 34 10.75 7.01 22.20
N TRP A 35 10.64 8.21 21.62
CA TRP A 35 11.78 8.84 20.93
C TRP A 35 12.76 9.55 21.89
N PRO A 36 12.31 10.34 22.89
CA PRO A 36 13.22 10.94 23.88
C PRO A 36 13.95 9.92 24.74
N GLU A 37 13.33 8.78 25.03
CA GLU A 37 13.85 7.73 25.92
C GLU A 37 14.51 6.56 25.17
N GLU A 38 14.53 6.60 23.83
CA GLU A 38 15.07 5.56 22.94
C GLU A 38 14.54 4.12 23.19
N GLU A 39 13.35 4.01 23.79
CA GLU A 39 12.79 2.76 24.30
C GLU A 39 11.69 2.19 23.38
N LEU A 40 11.76 0.88 23.08
CA LEU A 40 10.66 0.15 22.44
C LEU A 40 9.51 -0.03 23.44
N LYS A 41 8.41 0.70 23.24
CA LYS A 41 7.22 0.66 24.10
C LYS A 41 6.25 -0.47 23.75
N GLN A 42 6.10 -0.77 22.47
CA GLN A 42 5.13 -1.78 22.01
C GLN A 42 5.55 -2.38 20.67
N ILE A 43 5.21 -3.65 20.47
CA ILE A 43 5.19 -4.30 19.15
C ILE A 43 3.73 -4.57 18.80
N LEU A 44 3.30 -4.16 17.62
CA LEU A 44 1.98 -4.47 17.06
C LEU A 44 2.14 -5.61 16.06
N ASP A 45 1.61 -6.79 16.39
CA ASP A 45 1.47 -7.88 15.41
C ASP A 45 0.29 -7.53 14.48
N LEU A 46 0.60 -7.33 13.21
CA LEU A 46 -0.38 -7.05 12.17
C LEU A 46 -1.08 -8.34 11.67
N GLY A 47 -0.67 -9.50 12.20
CA GLY A 47 -1.15 -10.81 11.82
C GLY A 47 -0.72 -11.18 10.39
N ASP A 48 -1.27 -12.29 9.91
CA ASP A 48 -1.02 -12.78 8.54
C ASP A 48 -1.60 -11.81 7.49
N ASN A 49 -2.48 -10.90 7.95
CA ASN A 49 -3.11 -9.83 7.20
C ASN A 49 -2.30 -8.53 7.16
N GLY A 50 -1.11 -8.48 7.76
CA GLY A 50 -0.18 -7.36 7.66
C GLY A 50 1.25 -7.77 7.34
N LEU A 51 1.41 -8.78 6.48
CA LEU A 51 2.72 -9.23 6.00
C LEU A 51 3.36 -8.17 5.09
N LEU A 52 4.66 -7.93 5.33
CA LEU A 52 5.49 -6.96 4.63
C LEU A 52 5.06 -5.49 4.81
N PRO A 53 4.93 -4.97 6.04
CA PRO A 53 4.76 -3.53 6.25
C PRO A 53 6.01 -2.81 5.73
N LEU A 54 5.84 -1.98 4.70
CA LEU A 54 6.93 -1.24 4.04
C LEU A 54 6.89 0.23 4.47
N GLU A 55 6.15 1.04 3.71
CA GLU A 55 6.04 2.48 3.91
C GLU A 55 5.01 2.80 4.99
N ILE A 56 5.41 3.65 5.93
CA ILE A 56 4.56 4.19 7.00
C ILE A 56 4.44 5.71 6.85
N ARG A 57 3.23 6.24 7.05
CA ARG A 57 2.94 7.69 7.03
C ARG A 57 1.99 8.03 8.19
N PHE A 58 2.31 9.08 8.93
CA PHE A 58 1.35 9.72 9.85
C PHE A 58 0.48 10.71 9.07
N LEU A 59 -0.65 11.11 9.67
CA LEU A 59 -1.36 12.32 9.24
C LEU A 59 -0.44 13.55 9.36
N HIS A 60 -0.73 14.60 8.57
CA HIS A 60 0.11 15.81 8.58
C HIS A 60 -0.16 16.70 9.80
N ASP A 61 -1.39 16.71 10.33
CA ASP A 61 -1.70 17.32 11.62
C ASP A 61 -0.97 16.62 12.79
N PRO A 62 0.02 17.27 13.44
CA PRO A 62 0.82 16.66 14.50
C PRO A 62 0.04 16.43 15.81
N THR A 63 -1.20 16.90 15.91
CA THR A 63 -2.10 16.62 17.05
C THR A 63 -2.80 15.25 16.91
N LYS A 64 -2.72 14.60 15.75
CA LYS A 64 -3.35 13.30 15.49
C LYS A 64 -2.37 12.15 15.66
N ALA A 65 -2.59 11.31 16.68
CA ALA A 65 -1.85 10.07 16.89
C ALA A 65 -2.33 8.94 15.96
N THR A 66 -2.38 9.19 14.66
CA THR A 66 -2.92 8.27 13.63
C THR A 66 -1.97 8.17 12.45
N GLY A 67 -1.81 6.96 11.92
CA GLY A 67 -1.07 6.73 10.70
C GLY A 67 -1.54 5.49 9.95
N PHE A 68 -0.90 5.25 8.82
CA PHE A 68 -1.18 4.13 7.94
C PHE A 68 0.13 3.46 7.55
N THR A 69 0.09 2.16 7.28
CA THR A 69 1.21 1.41 6.69
C THR A 69 0.70 0.56 5.53
N GLY A 70 1.46 0.51 4.44
CA GLY A 70 1.22 -0.42 3.35
C GLY A 70 1.86 -1.78 3.67
N CYS A 71 1.06 -2.83 3.74
CA CYS A 71 1.52 -4.21 3.93
C CYS A 71 1.45 -4.93 2.58
N ALA A 72 2.60 -5.16 1.95
CA ALA A 72 2.61 -5.55 0.54
C ALA A 72 2.08 -6.97 0.30
N LEU A 73 2.45 -7.97 1.12
CA LEU A 73 2.11 -9.36 0.81
C LEU A 73 0.66 -9.69 1.16
N SER A 74 0.26 -9.38 2.40
CA SER A 74 -1.14 -9.44 2.80
C SER A 74 -2.01 -8.45 2.04
N SER A 75 -1.36 -7.52 1.34
CA SER A 75 -1.95 -6.62 0.37
C SER A 75 -2.71 -5.44 1.02
N THR A 76 -2.72 -5.38 2.34
CA THR A 76 -3.49 -4.47 3.20
C THR A 76 -2.94 -3.03 3.31
N ILE A 77 -3.80 -1.99 3.17
CA ILE A 77 -3.62 -0.75 3.95
C ILE A 77 -4.13 -0.99 5.35
N VAL A 78 -3.20 -0.97 6.31
CA VAL A 78 -3.52 -1.05 7.73
C VAL A 78 -3.75 0.37 8.22
N ARG A 79 -4.99 0.70 8.58
CA ARG A 79 -5.23 1.86 9.46
C ARG A 79 -4.87 1.43 10.87
N PHE A 80 -3.91 2.11 11.50
CA PHE A 80 -3.60 1.90 12.92
C PHE A 80 -3.91 3.16 13.72
N PHE A 81 -4.46 2.98 14.91
CA PHE A 81 -4.92 4.07 15.77
C PHE A 81 -4.63 3.77 17.24
N LYS A 82 -4.40 4.83 18.01
CA LYS A 82 -4.23 4.77 19.46
C LYS A 82 -5.60 4.79 20.15
N ASN A 83 -5.78 3.90 21.12
CA ASN A 83 -6.97 3.75 21.94
C ASN A 83 -6.92 4.68 23.16
N GLU A 84 -8.07 4.86 23.84
CA GLU A 84 -8.18 5.69 25.05
C GLU A 84 -7.38 5.14 26.24
N ASP A 85 -7.07 3.84 26.24
CA ASP A 85 -6.23 3.15 27.24
C ASP A 85 -4.73 3.17 26.88
N GLU A 86 -4.33 4.04 25.95
CA GLU A 86 -2.98 4.21 25.40
C GLU A 86 -2.44 3.04 24.54
N THR A 87 -3.22 1.97 24.33
CA THR A 87 -2.87 0.86 23.42
C THR A 87 -3.11 1.23 21.94
N TRP A 88 -2.82 0.32 20.99
CA TRP A 88 -3.00 0.55 19.55
C TRP A 88 -3.67 -0.65 18.86
N SER A 89 -4.42 -0.43 17.76
CA SER A 89 -5.25 -1.46 17.07
C SER A 89 -5.38 -1.23 15.55
N HIS A 90 -5.89 -2.23 14.77
CA HIS A 90 -5.80 -2.23 13.29
C HIS A 90 -6.80 -3.13 12.47
N GLU A 91 -6.78 -3.04 11.12
CA GLU A 91 -7.72 -3.67 10.12
C GLU A 91 -7.03 -4.11 8.77
N MET A 92 -7.73 -4.85 7.86
CA MET A 92 -7.21 -5.67 6.70
C MET A 92 -7.82 -5.37 5.29
N PRO A 93 -7.07 -5.02 4.19
CA PRO A 93 -7.47 -5.46 2.81
C PRO A 93 -6.37 -5.79 1.73
N GLY A 94 -6.37 -5.14 0.54
CA GLY A 94 -5.81 -5.68 -0.72
C GLY A 94 -5.05 -4.72 -1.69
N LEU A 95 -4.21 -5.30 -2.58
CA LEU A 95 -2.76 -5.02 -2.74
C LEU A 95 -2.28 -3.58 -2.92
N ILE A 96 -1.33 -3.11 -2.11
CA ILE A 96 -0.85 -1.72 -2.15
C ILE A 96 0.69 -1.59 -2.11
N THR A 97 1.26 -0.86 -3.08
CA THR A 97 2.71 -0.62 -3.21
C THR A 97 3.17 0.77 -2.76
N ASP A 98 2.30 1.78 -2.87
CA ASP A 98 2.52 3.13 -2.35
C ASP A 98 1.17 3.76 -2.00
N PHE A 99 1.19 4.70 -1.06
CA PHE A 99 0.04 5.52 -0.72
C PHE A 99 0.48 6.88 -0.19
N LEU A 100 -0.37 7.89 -0.38
CA LEU A 100 -0.16 9.23 0.17
C LEU A 100 -1.46 9.83 0.67
N ILE A 101 -1.33 10.90 1.44
CA ILE A 101 -2.43 11.72 1.94
C ILE A 101 -2.24 13.14 1.39
N SER A 102 -3.32 13.84 1.05
CA SER A 102 -3.24 15.25 0.68
C SER A 102 -2.86 16.11 1.90
N LEU A 103 -2.12 17.22 1.74
CA LEU A 103 -1.71 18.04 2.91
C LEU A 103 -2.90 18.78 3.58
N ASP A 104 -4.11 18.71 3.01
CA ASP A 104 -5.34 19.13 3.68
C ASP A 104 -5.97 18.00 4.54
N ASP A 105 -5.33 16.83 4.63
CA ASP A 105 -5.75 15.59 5.34
C ASP A 105 -7.14 15.06 4.91
N ARG A 106 -7.66 15.48 3.74
CA ARG A 106 -9.02 15.13 3.25
C ARG A 106 -9.08 13.94 2.32
N PHE A 107 -7.97 13.59 1.65
CA PHE A 107 -7.94 12.50 0.68
C PHE A 107 -6.76 11.55 0.89
N LEU A 108 -7.04 10.25 0.87
CA LEU A 108 -6.04 9.19 0.80
C LEU A 108 -6.01 8.63 -0.63
N TYR A 109 -4.80 8.50 -1.18
CA TYR A 109 -4.54 7.92 -2.50
C TYR A 109 -3.68 6.67 -2.36
N PHE A 110 -3.94 5.61 -3.12
CA PHE A 110 -3.09 4.41 -3.13
C PHE A 110 -2.99 3.71 -4.49
N SER A 111 -1.88 3.00 -4.73
CA SER A 111 -1.61 2.19 -5.92
C SER A 111 -1.88 0.74 -5.60
N ASN A 112 -2.70 0.08 -6.42
CA ASN A 112 -2.66 -1.37 -6.53
C ASN A 112 -1.92 -1.75 -7.82
N TRP A 113 -0.65 -2.14 -7.64
CA TRP A 113 0.29 -2.42 -8.74
C TRP A 113 -0.16 -3.60 -9.61
N LEU A 114 -0.65 -4.70 -9.01
CA LEU A 114 -1.13 -5.84 -9.79
C LEU A 114 -2.54 -5.63 -10.34
N HIS A 115 -3.48 -5.14 -9.52
CA HIS A 115 -4.90 -4.99 -9.89
C HIS A 115 -5.17 -3.75 -10.74
N ARG A 116 -4.14 -2.98 -11.11
CA ARG A 116 -4.21 -1.90 -12.10
C ARG A 116 -5.17 -0.78 -11.69
N TYR A 117 -5.08 -0.28 -10.46
CA TYR A 117 -5.81 0.93 -10.12
C TYR A 117 -5.08 1.84 -9.14
N ILE A 118 -5.31 3.13 -9.32
CA ILE A 118 -5.14 4.15 -8.29
C ILE A 118 -6.54 4.41 -7.74
N ARG A 119 -6.70 4.41 -6.42
CA ARG A 119 -7.94 4.85 -5.76
C ARG A 119 -7.73 6.11 -4.95
N GLN A 120 -8.77 6.93 -4.87
CA GLN A 120 -8.88 8.10 -4.03
C GLN A 120 -10.07 7.90 -3.08
N TYR A 121 -9.81 7.97 -1.79
CA TYR A 121 -10.83 7.95 -0.74
C TYR A 121 -10.90 9.32 -0.06
N ASN A 122 -12.10 9.84 0.17
CA ASN A 122 -12.31 10.91 1.14
C ASN A 122 -12.16 10.31 2.55
N ILE A 123 -11.36 10.96 3.39
CA ILE A 123 -11.04 10.56 4.77
C ILE A 123 -11.33 11.68 5.79
N GLU A 124 -12.22 12.63 5.47
CA GLU A 124 -12.74 13.66 6.40
C GLU A 124 -13.33 13.03 7.68
N ASP A 125 -13.89 11.81 7.57
CA ASP A 125 -14.00 10.86 8.70
C ASP A 125 -13.06 9.66 8.47
N PRO A 126 -11.90 9.59 9.18
CA PRO A 126 -10.97 8.47 9.09
C PRO A 126 -11.51 7.13 9.64
N LYS A 127 -12.72 7.11 10.24
CA LYS A 127 -13.42 5.87 10.62
C LYS A 127 -14.30 5.34 9.49
N THR A 128 -14.63 6.16 8.49
CA THR A 128 -15.53 5.79 7.39
C THR A 128 -15.01 6.30 6.04
N PRO A 129 -13.89 5.77 5.51
CA PRO A 129 -13.34 6.22 4.22
C PRO A 129 -14.31 5.98 3.05
N ILE A 130 -14.58 7.03 2.26
CA ILE A 130 -15.52 6.98 1.13
C ILE A 130 -14.76 6.99 -0.20
N LEU A 131 -14.94 5.98 -1.05
CA LEU A 131 -14.34 5.95 -2.39
C LEU A 131 -14.90 7.11 -3.23
N THR A 132 -14.02 8.01 -3.70
CA THR A 132 -14.40 9.20 -4.49
C THR A 132 -13.77 9.23 -5.89
N GLY A 133 -12.76 8.40 -6.16
CA GLY A 133 -12.16 8.29 -7.49
C GLY A 133 -11.42 6.97 -7.70
N GLN A 134 -11.40 6.49 -8.94
CA GLN A 134 -10.59 5.35 -9.37
C GLN A 134 -10.04 5.61 -10.78
N LEU A 135 -8.75 5.34 -11.00
CA LEU A 135 -8.10 5.43 -12.30
C LEU A 135 -7.39 4.11 -12.62
N HIS A 136 -7.57 3.60 -13.83
CA HIS A 136 -6.93 2.36 -14.28
C HIS A 136 -5.66 2.63 -15.09
N VAL A 137 -4.53 2.04 -14.68
CA VAL A 137 -3.18 2.35 -15.19
C VAL A 137 -2.33 1.06 -15.32
N GLY A 138 -2.17 0.52 -16.53
CA GLY A 138 -1.15 -0.52 -16.84
C GLY A 138 -1.47 -1.96 -16.41
N GLY A 139 -0.75 -2.50 -15.41
CA GLY A 139 -1.05 -3.69 -14.61
C GLY A 139 -1.12 -5.05 -15.34
N LEU A 140 -1.47 -6.11 -14.59
CA LEU A 140 -1.45 -7.49 -15.12
C LEU A 140 -2.71 -7.90 -15.87
N VAL A 141 -3.90 -7.43 -15.46
CA VAL A 141 -5.19 -7.80 -16.08
C VAL A 141 -5.43 -6.98 -17.36
N GLN A 142 -4.68 -7.28 -18.42
CA GLN A 142 -4.71 -6.54 -19.68
C GLN A 142 -4.99 -7.44 -20.88
N LYS A 143 -5.65 -6.90 -21.92
CA LYS A 143 -5.96 -7.66 -23.14
C LYS A 143 -4.71 -8.28 -23.75
N GLY A 144 -4.77 -9.59 -24.03
CA GLY A 144 -3.66 -10.36 -24.59
C GLY A 144 -2.61 -10.81 -23.56
N SER A 145 -2.84 -10.61 -22.26
CA SER A 145 -2.11 -11.33 -21.21
C SER A 145 -2.74 -12.70 -20.92
N HIS A 146 -2.02 -13.56 -20.20
CA HIS A 146 -2.55 -14.83 -19.70
C HIS A 146 -3.42 -14.70 -18.44
N ILE A 147 -3.67 -13.47 -17.95
CA ILE A 147 -4.34 -13.21 -16.67
C ILE A 147 -5.72 -12.61 -16.93
N LEU A 148 -6.74 -13.24 -16.36
CA LEU A 148 -8.14 -12.83 -16.43
C LEU A 148 -8.59 -12.34 -15.06
N ALA A 149 -9.41 -11.29 -14.99
CA ALA A 149 -10.24 -11.04 -13.82
C ALA A 149 -11.53 -11.83 -13.96
N ILE A 150 -12.10 -12.24 -12.82
CA ILE A 150 -13.39 -12.91 -12.71
C ILE A 150 -14.35 -11.92 -12.04
N GLY A 151 -15.57 -11.78 -12.56
CA GLY A 151 -16.61 -10.91 -12.02
C GLY A 151 -17.55 -11.61 -11.05
N GLU A 152 -18.69 -10.98 -10.76
CA GLU A 152 -19.66 -11.48 -9.79
C GLU A 152 -20.53 -12.63 -10.34
N GLU A 153 -20.56 -12.82 -11.66
CA GLU A 153 -21.30 -13.89 -12.36
C GLU A 153 -20.34 -14.93 -12.99
N ASP A 154 -19.15 -15.11 -12.40
CA ASP A 154 -18.03 -15.92 -12.92
C ASP A 154 -17.53 -15.51 -14.33
N GLU A 155 -17.90 -14.31 -14.80
CA GLU A 155 -17.54 -13.83 -16.14
C GLU A 155 -16.08 -13.35 -16.19
N THR A 156 -15.34 -13.78 -17.21
CA THR A 156 -13.93 -13.41 -17.35
C THR A 156 -13.73 -12.15 -18.19
N PHE A 157 -12.94 -11.19 -17.69
CA PHE A 157 -12.66 -9.95 -18.41
C PHE A 157 -11.19 -9.50 -18.34
N GLN A 158 -10.82 -8.70 -19.34
CA GLN A 158 -9.53 -8.03 -19.49
C GLN A 158 -9.77 -6.59 -19.98
N PHE A 159 -8.81 -5.70 -19.69
CA PHE A 159 -8.96 -4.28 -19.99
C PHE A 159 -7.97 -3.82 -21.07
N ASP A 160 -8.36 -2.78 -21.80
CA ASP A 160 -7.44 -2.05 -22.68
C ASP A 160 -6.42 -1.26 -21.86
N VAL A 161 -5.18 -1.21 -22.35
CA VAL A 161 -4.10 -0.39 -21.78
C VAL A 161 -3.80 0.73 -22.77
N PRO A 162 -3.87 2.01 -22.36
CA PRO A 162 -3.66 3.12 -23.27
C PRO A 162 -2.21 3.23 -23.74
N ASN A 163 -2.03 3.63 -25.00
CA ASN A 163 -0.76 4.16 -25.50
C ASN A 163 -0.70 5.65 -25.17
N ILE A 164 0.39 6.09 -24.53
CA ILE A 164 0.62 7.50 -24.19
C ILE A 164 1.84 7.96 -24.98
N LYS A 165 1.65 8.93 -25.89
CA LYS A 165 2.69 9.44 -26.80
C LYS A 165 3.46 8.31 -27.51
N ASP A 166 2.69 7.42 -28.16
CA ASP A 166 3.17 6.25 -28.90
C ASP A 166 3.93 5.19 -28.08
N GLN A 167 4.00 5.34 -26.75
CA GLN A 167 4.51 4.32 -25.85
C GLN A 167 3.39 3.57 -25.14
N ARG A 168 3.40 2.24 -25.25
CA ARG A 168 2.55 1.37 -24.44
C ARG A 168 3.01 1.43 -22.98
N LEU A 169 2.08 1.74 -22.09
CA LEU A 169 2.30 1.71 -20.65
C LEU A 169 2.64 0.27 -20.19
N ARG A 170 3.70 0.13 -19.37
CA ARG A 170 4.18 -1.14 -18.79
C ARG A 170 4.04 -1.09 -17.27
N GLY A 171 3.99 -2.24 -16.59
CA GLY A 171 3.83 -2.31 -15.13
C GLY A 171 2.51 -1.73 -14.63
N GLY A 172 2.25 -1.80 -13.32
CA GLY A 172 1.15 -1.07 -12.67
C GLY A 172 1.55 0.32 -12.18
N PRO A 173 0.65 1.08 -11.53
CA PRO A 173 1.05 2.28 -10.79
C PRO A 173 1.87 1.85 -9.57
N GLN A 174 2.99 2.53 -9.30
CA GLN A 174 3.90 2.25 -8.19
C GLN A 174 4.07 3.52 -7.33
N MET A 175 5.23 4.23 -7.33
CA MET A 175 5.40 5.45 -6.54
C MET A 175 4.50 6.59 -7.03
N PHE A 176 4.11 7.45 -6.11
CA PHE A 176 3.39 8.69 -6.36
C PHE A 176 4.07 9.94 -5.82
N GLN A 177 3.67 11.07 -6.38
CA GLN A 177 3.79 12.37 -5.73
C GLN A 177 2.54 13.20 -6.05
N LEU A 178 1.90 13.78 -5.04
CA LEU A 178 0.82 14.74 -5.22
C LEU A 178 1.40 16.17 -5.19
N SER A 179 0.93 17.05 -6.07
CA SER A 179 1.32 18.46 -6.05
C SER A 179 0.75 19.21 -4.85
N LEU A 180 1.47 20.23 -4.38
CA LEU A 180 1.09 21.08 -3.23
C LEU A 180 -0.26 21.84 -3.41
N ASP A 181 -0.79 21.87 -4.64
CA ASP A 181 -2.08 22.48 -4.99
C ASP A 181 -3.21 21.46 -5.23
N TRP A 182 -2.98 20.17 -4.91
CA TRP A 182 -3.92 19.03 -5.03
C TRP A 182 -4.37 18.69 -6.46
N LYS A 183 -3.85 19.37 -7.47
CA LYS A 183 -4.36 19.29 -8.86
C LYS A 183 -3.64 18.29 -9.76
N ARG A 184 -2.48 17.77 -9.37
CA ARG A 184 -1.63 16.91 -10.21
C ARG A 184 -1.04 15.75 -9.40
N LEU A 185 -1.47 14.53 -9.72
CA LEU A 185 -0.85 13.30 -9.24
C LEU A 185 0.19 12.84 -10.28
N TYR A 186 1.44 12.74 -9.87
CA TYR A 186 2.54 12.16 -10.63
C TYR A 186 2.69 10.69 -10.24
N VAL A 187 2.94 9.81 -11.20
CA VAL A 187 2.91 8.36 -11.03
C VAL A 187 4.10 7.72 -11.76
N THR A 188 4.77 6.77 -11.13
CA THR A 188 5.76 5.88 -11.78
C THR A 188 5.27 4.43 -11.77
N ASN A 189 6.01 3.50 -12.40
CA ASN A 189 5.52 2.15 -12.71
C ASN A 189 6.52 1.00 -12.46
N SER A 190 7.74 1.31 -11.99
CA SER A 190 8.80 0.35 -11.67
C SER A 190 8.88 0.19 -10.16
N LEU A 191 8.96 -1.05 -9.67
CA LEU A 191 9.05 -1.38 -8.25
C LEU A 191 10.49 -1.75 -7.88
N VAL A 192 11.00 -2.85 -8.44
CA VAL A 192 12.38 -3.33 -8.27
C VAL A 192 12.80 -4.06 -9.54
N SER A 193 14.01 -3.81 -10.04
CA SER A 193 14.51 -4.34 -11.33
C SER A 193 14.53 -5.87 -11.52
N VAL A 194 14.33 -6.65 -10.45
CA VAL A 194 14.15 -8.12 -10.50
C VAL A 194 12.69 -8.55 -10.47
N TRP A 195 11.76 -7.70 -10.03
CA TRP A 195 10.31 -7.93 -10.04
C TRP A 195 9.62 -7.28 -11.26
N ASP A 196 10.27 -6.28 -11.86
CA ASP A 196 9.79 -5.57 -13.06
C ASP A 196 10.07 -6.31 -14.40
N LYS A 197 10.75 -7.46 -14.35
CA LYS A 197 11.18 -8.27 -15.51
C LYS A 197 10.23 -9.41 -15.80
#